data_AF-A0A7W6NQ77-F1
#
_entry.id   AF-A0A7W6NQ77-F1
#
_cell.length_a   1.000
_cell.length_b   1.000
_cell.length_c   1.000
_cell.angle_alpha   90.00
_cell.angle_beta   90.00
_cell.angle_gamma   90.00
#
_symmetry.space_group_name_H-M   'P 1'
#
loop_
_entity.id
_entity.type
_entity.pdbx_description
1 polymer ?
#
loop_
_entity_poly.entity_id
_entity_poly.type
_entity_poly.pdbx_seq_one_letter_code
_entity_poly.pdbx_strand_id
1 'polypeptide(L)'
;MTDASEAAEAAGRNSLGRTGSPLLIIARLAIGLLQGAALWWLYRSVGWTGLCNSNLPGACGPEASWPATVPELFTPLVLIAVFVPVLLLAGAGRMRLTTLAGWSVVAAAVLALLGWHEVARQSPETLRSPPFINSPMPLFAIAILFIGHHLVLGADMARKWIAPFPTYFDTAWKAGVQLALSVGFTGAFWILLFLGAALFNVIGLPFLEELLREEWFAIPVTTFVFSVAVHLTDVRDGLIRGVRTVALMLLSWLLIVITVLVAGFLIALPFTGLDGLWDTGSATALVLAAAAVLIILINTAYQDGRADNLPPLVLRWTVRIAAVLLTPLVILAFWGLALRIGQHGLTPDRIIALACAIVGAAYAVGYGWAALSPFWRKGADWMQPLERTNVFTAVLEIAVILALFSPIADPARLSVADQTARLERGAVTPDKFDYRFLRFESGQAGQAALARLTRSTNAEVARRAAAAAVLSGRWEGRDVGSPDVTPAYEIVPAGAALPEGFGGPVGASDPRSECLADNRCVVRPMDLNGDGRVEVLVAFAYRIDLWARDADGEWSNVGAWSPPHCPTPGTPRRSSPDLREAVRLGAVRPSAPPWPELSIGGAPATGLAVERVCADDRAQPPADATAAP
;
A
#
# COMPACT_ATOMS: atom_id res chain seq x y z
N MET A 1 -32.04 27.43 -43.01
CA MET A 1 -32.06 27.15 -41.55
C MET A 1 -32.49 25.71 -41.26
N THR A 2 -32.27 24.78 -42.21
CA THR A 2 -32.68 23.37 -42.15
C THR A 2 -31.49 22.40 -42.28
N ASP A 3 -30.33 22.84 -42.80
CA ASP A 3 -29.12 22.00 -42.87
C ASP A 3 -28.37 21.82 -41.53
N ALA A 4 -28.58 22.72 -40.57
CA ALA A 4 -27.86 22.66 -39.29
C ALA A 4 -28.46 21.65 -38.31
N SER A 5 -29.75 21.30 -38.45
CA SER A 5 -30.38 20.27 -37.59
C SER A 5 -30.09 18.85 -38.09
N GLU A 6 -30.03 18.61 -39.40
CA GLU A 6 -29.65 17.29 -39.95
C GLU A 6 -28.19 16.93 -39.68
N ALA A 7 -27.27 17.92 -39.69
CA ALA A 7 -25.88 17.70 -39.28
C ALA A 7 -25.73 17.38 -37.78
N ALA A 8 -26.63 17.90 -36.94
CA ALA A 8 -26.68 17.57 -35.51
C ALA A 8 -27.31 16.19 -35.26
N GLU A 9 -28.23 15.74 -36.12
CA GLU A 9 -28.88 14.43 -36.04
C GLU A 9 -27.98 13.28 -36.52
N ALA A 10 -27.02 13.57 -37.42
CA ALA A 10 -25.98 12.61 -37.83
C ALA A 10 -24.93 12.31 -36.74
N ALA A 11 -24.88 13.10 -35.66
CA ALA A 11 -24.08 12.81 -34.46
C ALA A 11 -24.80 11.85 -33.48
N GLY A 12 -25.91 11.24 -33.89
CA GLY A 12 -26.65 10.25 -33.13
C GLY A 12 -25.91 8.92 -32.99
N ARG A 13 -26.47 8.06 -32.11
CA ARG A 13 -26.05 6.69 -31.76
C ARG A 13 -25.73 5.75 -32.95
N ASN A 14 -25.95 6.16 -34.18
CA ASN A 14 -25.69 5.38 -35.39
C ASN A 14 -24.26 5.57 -35.96
N SER A 15 -23.46 6.48 -35.40
CA SER A 15 -22.00 6.54 -35.65
C SER A 15 -21.20 5.51 -34.81
N LEU A 16 -21.87 4.78 -33.90
CA LEU A 16 -21.28 3.91 -32.88
C LEU A 16 -20.62 2.61 -33.37
N GLY A 17 -20.44 2.41 -34.68
CA GLY A 17 -20.05 1.10 -35.21
C GLY A 17 -19.04 1.05 -36.36
N ARG A 18 -18.41 2.16 -36.78
CA ARG A 18 -17.73 2.18 -38.09
C ARG A 18 -16.24 2.59 -38.13
N THR A 19 -15.52 2.58 -37.01
CA THR A 19 -14.09 3.02 -37.00
C THR A 19 -13.10 2.07 -36.33
N GLY A 20 -13.54 1.00 -35.65
CA GLY A 20 -12.65 0.00 -35.06
C GLY A 20 -12.64 -1.29 -35.88
N SER A 21 -11.46 -1.87 -36.17
CA SER A 21 -11.42 -3.22 -36.74
C SER A 21 -12.05 -4.21 -35.73
N PRO A 22 -12.94 -5.13 -36.16
CA PRO A 22 -13.53 -6.13 -35.27
C PRO A 22 -12.47 -7.02 -34.62
N LEU A 23 -11.29 -7.14 -35.23
CA LEU A 23 -10.14 -7.84 -34.67
C LEU A 23 -9.56 -7.13 -33.44
N LEU A 24 -9.58 -5.79 -33.38
CA LEU A 24 -9.03 -5.04 -32.25
C LEU A 24 -9.85 -5.22 -30.98
N ILE A 25 -11.20 -5.21 -31.09
CA ILE A 25 -12.06 -5.47 -29.94
C ILE A 25 -11.84 -6.89 -29.41
N ILE A 26 -11.83 -7.90 -30.30
CA ILE A 26 -11.57 -9.29 -29.93
C ILE A 26 -10.21 -9.43 -29.24
N ALA A 27 -9.16 -8.81 -29.79
CA ALA A 27 -7.83 -8.85 -29.20
C ALA A 27 -7.79 -8.24 -27.78
N ARG A 28 -8.40 -7.07 -27.56
CA ARG A 28 -8.45 -6.44 -26.23
C ARG A 28 -9.23 -7.29 -25.23
N LEU A 29 -10.39 -7.80 -25.62
CA LEU A 29 -11.20 -8.67 -24.75
C LEU A 29 -10.44 -9.95 -24.39
N ALA A 30 -9.73 -10.55 -25.35
CA ALA A 30 -8.87 -11.71 -25.11
C ALA A 30 -7.74 -11.38 -24.13
N ILE A 31 -7.07 -10.22 -24.26
CA ILE A 31 -6.04 -9.77 -23.32
C ILE A 31 -6.61 -9.68 -21.89
N GLY A 32 -7.79 -9.08 -21.73
CA GLY A 32 -8.46 -8.97 -20.42
C GLY A 32 -8.82 -10.33 -19.82
N LEU A 33 -9.39 -11.25 -20.60
CA LEU A 33 -9.74 -12.60 -20.13
C LEU A 33 -8.49 -13.41 -19.75
N LEU A 34 -7.44 -13.38 -20.58
CA LEU A 34 -6.19 -14.08 -20.31
C LEU A 34 -5.49 -13.50 -19.07
N GLN A 35 -5.53 -12.19 -18.89
CA GLN A 35 -5.06 -11.54 -17.66
C GLN A 35 -5.82 -12.06 -16.44
N GLY A 36 -7.14 -12.09 -16.52
CA GLY A 36 -8.02 -12.61 -15.47
C GLY A 36 -7.72 -14.05 -15.09
N ALA A 37 -7.60 -14.92 -16.08
CA ALA A 37 -7.27 -16.32 -15.88
C ALA A 37 -5.89 -16.50 -15.25
N ALA A 38 -4.89 -15.74 -15.70
CA ALA A 38 -3.54 -15.78 -15.14
C ALA A 38 -3.50 -15.30 -13.68
N LEU A 39 -4.17 -14.19 -13.37
CA LEU A 39 -4.24 -13.66 -12.01
C LEU A 39 -5.03 -14.57 -11.07
N TRP A 40 -6.13 -15.16 -11.53
CA TRP A 40 -6.87 -16.15 -10.76
C TRP A 40 -6.02 -17.40 -10.46
N TRP A 41 -5.29 -17.89 -11.47
CA TRP A 41 -4.39 -19.02 -11.31
C TRP A 41 -3.28 -18.72 -10.28
N LEU A 42 -2.66 -17.54 -10.35
CA LEU A 42 -1.68 -17.08 -9.37
C LEU A 42 -2.30 -16.95 -7.98
N TYR A 43 -3.48 -16.34 -7.86
CA TYR A 43 -4.20 -16.22 -6.59
C TYR A 43 -4.48 -17.58 -5.95
N ARG A 44 -4.96 -18.54 -6.74
CA ARG A 44 -5.22 -19.91 -6.27
C ARG A 44 -3.95 -20.62 -5.80
N SER A 45 -2.80 -20.32 -6.41
CA SER A 45 -1.54 -20.98 -6.06
C SER A 45 -1.02 -20.61 -4.67
N VAL A 46 -1.44 -19.47 -4.13
CA VAL A 46 -0.90 -18.90 -2.88
C VAL A 46 -1.04 -19.84 -1.68
N GLY A 47 -2.15 -20.58 -1.59
CA GLY A 47 -2.49 -21.42 -0.43
C GLY A 47 -2.55 -20.61 0.87
N TRP A 48 -3.75 -20.37 1.40
CA TRP A 48 -3.95 -19.46 2.54
C TRP A 48 -3.54 -20.05 3.90
N THR A 49 -2.72 -21.11 3.91
CA THR A 49 -2.29 -21.83 5.12
C THR A 49 -1.36 -21.00 6.01
N GLY A 50 -0.60 -20.05 5.46
CA GLY A 50 0.38 -19.24 6.21
C GLY A 50 -0.21 -18.26 7.23
N LEU A 51 -1.54 -18.05 7.23
CA LEU A 51 -2.26 -17.23 8.22
C LEU A 51 -2.94 -18.07 9.32
N CYS A 52 -2.83 -19.39 9.24
CA CYS A 52 -3.53 -20.32 10.11
C CYS A 52 -2.54 -20.92 11.13
N ASN A 53 -2.78 -20.67 12.42
CA ASN A 53 -1.98 -21.23 13.51
C ASN A 53 -2.58 -22.54 14.03
N SER A 54 -2.96 -23.45 13.12
CA SER A 54 -3.55 -24.74 13.47
C SER A 54 -2.72 -25.89 12.90
N ASN A 55 -2.51 -26.93 13.72
CA ASN A 55 -1.79 -28.14 13.33
C ASN A 55 -2.75 -29.25 12.84
N LEU A 56 -4.03 -28.92 12.62
CA LEU A 56 -5.08 -29.87 12.23
C LEU A 56 -5.10 -30.04 10.70
N PRO A 57 -5.13 -31.29 10.17
CA PRO A 57 -5.29 -31.53 8.75
C PRO A 57 -6.59 -30.92 8.22
N GLY A 58 -6.51 -30.05 7.20
CA GLY A 58 -7.67 -29.42 6.56
C GLY A 58 -8.18 -28.12 7.20
N ALA A 59 -7.68 -27.74 8.38
CA ALA A 59 -8.13 -26.52 9.07
C ALA A 59 -7.57 -25.23 8.45
N CYS A 60 -6.51 -25.30 7.64
CA CYS A 60 -5.80 -24.14 7.11
C CYS A 60 -6.07 -23.82 5.63
N GLY A 61 -7.10 -24.41 5.01
CA GLY A 61 -7.33 -24.28 3.57
C GLY A 61 -6.27 -25.04 2.74
N PRO A 62 -6.32 -24.95 1.39
CA PRO A 62 -5.40 -25.66 0.53
C PRO A 62 -3.96 -25.15 0.71
N GLU A 63 -3.00 -26.07 0.70
CA GLU A 63 -1.56 -25.75 0.71
C GLU A 63 -1.16 -24.92 -0.51
N ALA A 64 -0.07 -24.15 -0.37
CA ALA A 64 0.51 -23.41 -1.49
C ALA A 64 0.89 -24.38 -2.60
N SER A 65 0.46 -24.09 -3.83
CA SER A 65 0.84 -24.83 -5.02
C SER A 65 1.78 -24.01 -5.89
N TRP A 66 2.40 -24.65 -6.87
CA TRP A 66 3.18 -23.92 -7.87
C TRP A 66 2.29 -22.86 -8.58
N PRO A 67 2.78 -21.62 -8.80
CA PRO A 67 4.15 -21.13 -8.57
C PRO A 67 4.41 -20.46 -7.22
N ALA A 68 3.43 -20.31 -6.31
CA ALA A 68 3.64 -19.61 -5.03
C ALA A 68 4.65 -20.30 -4.09
N THR A 69 4.91 -21.59 -4.30
CA THR A 69 5.97 -22.34 -3.62
C THR A 69 7.38 -21.84 -3.93
N VAL A 70 7.55 -21.03 -4.99
CA VAL A 70 8.84 -20.44 -5.40
C VAL A 70 8.66 -18.92 -5.51
N PRO A 71 8.88 -18.16 -4.41
CA PRO A 71 8.70 -16.71 -4.39
C PRO A 71 9.44 -15.98 -5.52
N GLU A 72 10.64 -16.44 -5.87
CA GLU A 72 11.50 -15.89 -6.92
C GLU A 72 10.87 -15.96 -8.32
N LEU A 73 9.91 -16.87 -8.51
CA LEU A 73 9.12 -16.99 -9.74
C LEU A 73 7.76 -16.32 -9.58
N PHE A 74 7.10 -16.51 -8.44
CA PHE A 74 5.77 -16.00 -8.15
C PHE A 74 5.68 -14.48 -8.29
N THR A 75 6.57 -13.73 -7.63
CA THR A 75 6.54 -12.26 -7.65
C THR A 75 6.72 -11.68 -9.06
N PRO A 76 7.74 -12.10 -9.85
CA PRO A 76 7.82 -11.76 -11.27
C PRO A 76 6.54 -12.04 -12.07
N LEU A 77 5.93 -13.22 -11.89
CA LEU A 77 4.72 -13.60 -12.61
C LEU A 77 3.53 -12.71 -12.24
N VAL A 78 3.36 -12.38 -10.96
CA VAL A 78 2.34 -11.44 -10.50
C VAL A 78 2.53 -10.07 -11.15
N LEU A 79 3.74 -9.52 -11.14
CA LEU A 79 4.01 -8.22 -11.75
C LEU A 79 3.75 -8.23 -13.26
N ILE A 80 4.18 -9.27 -13.97
CA ILE A 80 3.94 -9.42 -15.40
C ILE A 80 2.44 -9.53 -15.68
N ALA A 81 1.72 -10.39 -14.96
CA ALA A 81 0.29 -10.61 -15.14
C ALA A 81 -0.55 -9.37 -14.79
N VAL A 82 -0.13 -8.57 -13.81
CA VAL A 82 -0.81 -7.31 -13.47
C VAL A 82 -0.55 -6.24 -14.54
N PHE A 83 0.71 -6.06 -14.96
CA PHE A 83 1.08 -4.84 -15.69
C PHE A 83 1.23 -5.00 -17.22
N VAL A 84 1.73 -6.14 -17.72
CA VAL A 84 1.95 -6.32 -19.17
C VAL A 84 0.64 -6.31 -19.97
N PRO A 85 -0.46 -6.94 -19.52
CA PRO A 85 -1.75 -6.82 -20.19
C PRO A 85 -2.27 -5.38 -20.28
N VAL A 86 -2.08 -4.58 -19.24
CA VAL A 86 -2.48 -3.15 -19.24
C VAL A 86 -1.67 -2.36 -20.29
N LEU A 87 -0.36 -2.64 -20.38
CA LEU A 87 0.51 -2.07 -21.41
C LEU A 87 0.11 -2.51 -22.83
N LEU A 88 -0.26 -3.78 -23.01
CA LEU A 88 -0.78 -4.29 -24.28
C LEU A 88 -2.10 -3.60 -24.66
N LEU A 89 -3.03 -3.44 -23.72
CA LEU A 89 -4.29 -2.72 -23.95
C LEU A 89 -4.05 -1.26 -24.36
N ALA A 90 -3.07 -0.58 -23.73
CA ALA A 90 -2.72 0.80 -24.03
C ALA A 90 -2.05 0.98 -25.41
N GLY A 91 -1.24 0.00 -25.84
CA GLY A 91 -0.53 0.03 -27.12
C GLY A 91 -1.29 -0.56 -28.32
N ALA A 92 -2.20 -1.50 -28.09
CA ALA A 92 -2.95 -2.18 -29.14
C ALA A 92 -3.78 -1.18 -29.98
N GLY A 93 -3.56 -1.18 -31.29
CA GLY A 93 -4.21 -0.24 -32.22
C GLY A 93 -3.54 1.14 -32.32
N ARG A 94 -2.52 1.43 -31.49
CA ARG A 94 -1.77 2.70 -31.49
C ARG A 94 -0.30 2.54 -31.86
N MET A 95 0.26 1.35 -31.68
CA MET A 95 1.65 0.99 -32.00
C MET A 95 1.71 -0.04 -33.12
N ARG A 96 2.83 -0.06 -33.86
CA ARG A 96 3.14 -1.18 -34.76
C ARG A 96 3.28 -2.47 -33.96
N LEU A 97 2.77 -3.58 -34.50
CA LEU A 97 2.80 -4.88 -33.83
C LEU A 97 4.21 -5.31 -33.42
N THR A 98 5.22 -5.07 -34.27
CA THR A 98 6.63 -5.38 -33.98
C THR A 98 7.16 -4.56 -32.81
N THR A 99 6.83 -3.26 -32.75
CA THR A 99 7.24 -2.37 -31.66
C THR A 99 6.54 -2.75 -30.37
N LEU A 100 5.23 -3.05 -30.44
CA LEU A 100 4.45 -3.49 -29.28
C LEU A 100 5.01 -4.81 -28.73
N ALA A 101 5.24 -5.81 -29.58
CA ALA A 101 5.80 -7.09 -29.16
C ALA A 101 7.20 -6.93 -28.52
N GLY A 102 8.10 -6.18 -29.17
CA GLY A 102 9.43 -5.90 -28.61
C GLY A 102 9.36 -5.15 -27.28
N TRP A 103 8.49 -4.14 -27.17
CA TRP A 103 8.28 -3.40 -25.94
C TRP A 103 7.67 -4.25 -24.82
N SER A 104 6.72 -5.13 -25.13
CA SER A 104 6.14 -6.06 -24.17
C SER A 104 7.18 -7.05 -23.63
N VAL A 105 8.09 -7.54 -24.47
CA VAL A 105 9.21 -8.39 -24.03
C VAL A 105 10.15 -7.61 -23.10
N VAL A 106 10.52 -6.38 -23.46
CA VAL A 106 11.37 -5.52 -22.60
C VAL A 106 10.69 -5.22 -21.27
N ALA A 107 9.41 -4.84 -21.29
CA ALA A 107 8.63 -4.55 -20.09
C ALA A 107 8.51 -5.78 -19.19
N ALA A 108 8.23 -6.96 -19.76
CA ALA A 108 8.18 -8.22 -19.03
C ALA A 108 9.54 -8.57 -18.40
N ALA A 109 10.65 -8.40 -19.13
CA ALA A 109 11.99 -8.63 -18.62
C ALA A 109 12.34 -7.67 -17.48
N VAL A 110 12.03 -6.38 -17.62
CA VAL A 110 12.23 -5.38 -16.56
C VAL A 110 11.42 -5.75 -15.32
N LEU A 111 10.13 -6.05 -15.45
CA LEU A 111 9.29 -6.47 -14.32
C LEU A 111 9.78 -7.77 -13.67
N ALA A 112 10.25 -8.73 -14.48
CA ALA A 112 10.81 -9.97 -13.96
C ALA A 112 12.07 -9.70 -13.13
N LEU A 113 12.99 -8.87 -13.62
CA LEU A 113 14.21 -8.51 -12.91
C LEU A 113 13.92 -7.74 -11.63
N LEU A 114 12.99 -6.77 -11.68
CA LEU A 114 12.57 -6.01 -10.50
C LEU A 114 11.93 -6.93 -9.46
N GLY A 115 11.01 -7.80 -9.86
CA GLY A 115 10.35 -8.75 -8.97
C GLY A 115 11.30 -9.79 -8.38
N TRP A 116 12.22 -10.31 -9.19
CA TRP A 116 13.22 -11.27 -8.74
C TRP A 116 14.17 -10.64 -7.74
N HIS A 117 14.69 -9.44 -8.03
CA HIS A 117 15.55 -8.71 -7.10
C HIS A 117 14.82 -8.35 -5.79
N GLU A 118 13.54 -7.99 -5.88
CA GLU A 118 12.70 -7.69 -4.72
C GLU A 118 12.56 -8.88 -3.77
N VAL A 119 12.45 -10.11 -4.30
CA VAL A 119 12.45 -11.33 -3.48
C VAL A 119 13.87 -11.67 -3.00
N ALA A 120 14.88 -11.57 -3.87
CA ALA A 120 16.25 -11.94 -3.57
C ALA A 120 16.87 -11.13 -2.41
N ARG A 121 16.41 -9.89 -2.18
CA ARG A 121 16.85 -9.05 -1.05
C ARG A 121 16.09 -9.31 0.26
N GLN A 122 14.93 -9.98 0.20
CA GLN A 122 14.08 -10.25 1.35
C GLN A 122 14.60 -11.41 2.20
N SER A 123 14.39 -11.35 3.52
CA SER A 123 14.76 -12.41 4.43
C SER A 123 13.70 -13.53 4.46
N PRO A 124 14.04 -14.74 4.94
CA PRO A 124 13.07 -15.84 5.06
C PRO A 124 11.82 -15.46 5.87
N GLU A 125 11.98 -14.55 6.84
CA GLU A 125 10.90 -14.04 7.68
C GLU A 125 9.91 -13.18 6.91
N THR A 126 10.41 -12.29 6.04
CA THR A 126 9.57 -11.47 5.16
C THR A 126 8.91 -12.29 4.05
N LEU A 127 9.49 -13.44 3.71
CA LEU A 127 8.96 -14.38 2.72
C LEU A 127 7.96 -15.39 3.31
N ARG A 128 7.56 -15.25 4.58
CA ARG A 128 6.53 -16.13 5.19
C ARG A 128 5.13 -15.88 4.64
N SER A 129 4.83 -14.64 4.21
CA SER A 129 3.48 -14.26 3.80
C SER A 129 3.47 -13.60 2.41
N PRO A 130 2.68 -14.13 1.47
CA PRO A 130 2.47 -13.53 0.16
C PRO A 130 1.74 -12.19 0.30
N PRO A 131 1.93 -11.23 -0.63
CA PRO A 131 2.46 -11.41 -1.99
C PRO A 131 3.98 -11.24 -2.16
N PHE A 132 4.79 -11.27 -1.09
CA PHE A 132 6.27 -11.15 -1.15
C PHE A 132 6.79 -9.89 -1.85
N ILE A 133 6.02 -8.80 -1.79
CA ILE A 133 6.32 -7.51 -2.44
C ILE A 133 6.30 -6.43 -1.36
N ASN A 134 7.35 -5.62 -1.23
CA ASN A 134 7.28 -4.45 -0.34
C ASN A 134 6.39 -3.36 -0.94
N SER A 135 5.69 -2.64 -0.07
CA SER A 135 4.70 -1.60 -0.42
C SER A 135 5.13 -0.57 -1.49
N PRO A 136 6.38 -0.05 -1.56
CA PRO A 136 6.74 0.94 -2.59
C PRO A 136 6.90 0.35 -3.99
N MET A 137 7.20 -0.96 -4.13
CA MET A 137 7.58 -1.56 -5.40
C MET A 137 6.50 -1.43 -6.50
N PRO A 138 5.21 -1.73 -6.26
CA PRO A 138 4.17 -1.60 -7.27
C PRO A 138 4.01 -0.16 -7.80
N LEU A 139 4.20 0.85 -6.94
CA LEU A 139 4.13 2.25 -7.34
C LEU A 139 5.24 2.61 -8.32
N PHE A 140 6.46 2.17 -8.06
CA PHE A 140 7.59 2.37 -8.96
C PHE A 140 7.46 1.56 -10.26
N ALA A 141 6.88 0.36 -10.20
CA ALA A 141 6.54 -0.43 -11.39
C ALA A 141 5.51 0.29 -12.28
N ILE A 142 4.48 0.90 -11.70
CA ILE A 142 3.53 1.74 -12.43
C ILE A 142 4.26 2.94 -13.07
N ALA A 143 5.09 3.64 -12.30
CA ALA A 143 5.81 4.82 -12.78
C ALA A 143 6.73 4.49 -13.96
N ILE A 144 7.63 3.50 -13.81
CA ILE A 144 8.58 3.12 -14.87
C ILE A 144 7.87 2.64 -16.14
N LEU A 145 6.78 1.89 -16.01
CA LEU A 145 6.00 1.42 -17.16
C LEU A 145 5.20 2.54 -17.82
N PHE A 146 4.57 3.42 -17.04
CA PHE A 146 3.82 4.53 -17.60
C PHE A 146 4.74 5.48 -18.36
N ILE A 147 5.89 5.85 -17.78
CA ILE A 147 6.88 6.72 -18.41
C ILE A 147 7.47 6.01 -19.64
N GLY A 148 7.96 4.78 -19.48
CA GLY A 148 8.56 3.99 -20.57
C GLY A 148 7.59 3.78 -21.72
N HIS A 149 6.33 3.41 -21.44
CA HIS A 149 5.32 3.22 -22.47
C HIS A 149 5.08 4.50 -23.28
N HIS A 150 4.98 5.66 -22.65
CA HIS A 150 4.73 6.91 -23.36
C HIS A 150 5.96 7.46 -24.10
N LEU A 151 7.17 7.15 -23.64
CA LEU A 151 8.40 7.40 -24.40
C LEU A 151 8.46 6.55 -25.68
N VAL A 152 8.14 5.26 -25.57
CA VAL A 152 8.18 4.32 -26.70
C VAL A 152 7.02 4.54 -27.67
N LEU A 153 5.80 4.74 -27.16
CA LEU A 153 4.61 5.03 -27.97
C LEU A 153 4.79 6.32 -28.77
N GLY A 154 5.22 7.41 -28.12
CA GLY A 154 5.48 8.67 -28.81
C GLY A 154 6.54 8.54 -29.90
N ALA A 155 7.63 7.81 -29.62
CA ALA A 155 8.70 7.53 -30.58
C ALA A 155 8.20 6.71 -31.79
N ASP A 156 7.38 5.68 -31.56
CA ASP A 156 6.80 4.84 -32.62
C ASP A 156 5.86 5.64 -33.51
N MET A 157 4.95 6.42 -32.91
CA MET A 157 4.00 7.29 -33.61
C MET A 157 4.71 8.37 -34.44
N ALA A 158 5.74 8.99 -33.89
CA ALA A 158 6.51 10.04 -34.57
C ALA A 158 7.56 9.50 -35.55
N ARG A 159 7.79 8.18 -35.60
CA ARG A 159 8.85 7.53 -36.40
C ARG A 159 10.24 8.09 -36.12
N LYS A 160 10.49 8.50 -34.87
CA LYS A 160 11.74 9.14 -34.41
C LYS A 160 12.17 8.53 -33.08
N TRP A 161 13.48 8.46 -32.84
CA TRP A 161 14.02 8.01 -31.55
C TRP A 161 13.55 8.85 -30.37
N ILE A 162 13.46 10.16 -30.57
CA ILE A 162 12.87 11.11 -29.63
C ILE A 162 11.76 11.84 -30.38
N ALA A 163 10.52 11.70 -29.89
CA ALA A 163 9.36 12.36 -30.47
C ALA A 163 9.36 13.86 -30.14
N PRO A 164 8.67 14.70 -30.93
CA PRO A 164 8.37 16.05 -30.53
C PRO A 164 7.60 16.06 -29.20
N PHE A 165 7.92 16.97 -28.29
CA PHE A 165 7.27 17.07 -26.99
C PHE A 165 5.73 17.13 -27.04
N PRO A 166 5.09 17.85 -27.99
CA PRO A 166 3.62 17.83 -28.11
C PRO A 166 3.04 16.42 -28.26
N THR A 167 3.76 15.50 -28.92
CA THR A 167 3.33 14.10 -29.08
C THR A 167 3.39 13.35 -27.75
N TYR A 168 4.45 13.54 -26.96
CA TYR A 168 4.54 12.96 -25.62
C TYR A 168 3.45 13.50 -24.69
N PHE A 169 3.25 14.81 -24.69
CA PHE A 169 2.20 15.45 -23.89
C PHE A 169 0.80 14.95 -24.30
N ASP A 170 0.49 14.91 -25.59
CA ASP A 170 -0.82 14.47 -26.08
C ASP A 170 -1.12 13.01 -25.72
N THR A 171 -0.16 12.10 -25.95
CA THR A 171 -0.35 10.68 -25.68
C THR A 171 -0.46 10.37 -24.19
N ALA A 172 0.43 10.92 -23.36
CA ALA A 172 0.44 10.67 -21.91
C ALA A 172 -0.83 11.17 -21.21
N TRP A 173 -1.29 12.39 -21.53
CA TRP A 173 -2.49 12.94 -20.90
C TRP A 173 -3.77 12.27 -21.38
N LYS A 174 -3.85 11.88 -22.66
CA LYS A 174 -4.98 11.07 -23.16
C LYS A 174 -5.04 9.71 -22.45
N ALA A 175 -3.89 9.05 -22.30
CA ALA A 175 -3.83 7.77 -21.60
C ALA A 175 -4.16 7.89 -20.12
N GLY A 176 -3.71 8.95 -19.44
CA GLY A 176 -4.08 9.21 -18.04
C GLY A 176 -5.59 9.36 -17.84
N VAL A 177 -6.26 10.15 -18.69
CA VAL A 177 -7.73 10.30 -18.68
C VAL A 177 -8.42 8.98 -19.02
N GLN A 178 -7.93 8.27 -20.03
CA GLN A 178 -8.49 6.97 -20.42
C GLN A 178 -8.39 5.94 -19.29
N LEU A 179 -7.24 5.88 -18.61
CA LEU A 179 -7.02 5.00 -17.47
C LEU A 179 -7.98 5.33 -16.32
N ALA A 180 -8.09 6.62 -15.96
CA ALA A 180 -9.01 7.08 -14.91
C ALA A 180 -10.48 6.73 -15.24
N LEU A 181 -10.91 6.96 -16.48
CA LEU A 181 -12.26 6.58 -16.93
C LEU A 181 -12.47 5.06 -16.93
N SER A 182 -11.46 4.28 -17.29
CA SER A 182 -11.55 2.81 -17.32
C SER A 182 -11.62 2.20 -15.93
N VAL A 183 -10.82 2.73 -14.99
CA VAL A 183 -10.89 2.38 -13.56
C VAL A 183 -12.24 2.80 -12.99
N GLY A 184 -12.70 4.03 -13.26
CA GLY A 184 -13.98 4.55 -12.81
C GLY A 184 -15.17 3.72 -13.31
N PHE A 185 -15.16 3.31 -14.59
CA PHE A 185 -16.17 2.42 -15.15
C PHE A 185 -16.16 1.05 -14.47
N THR A 186 -14.98 0.48 -14.25
CA THR A 186 -14.83 -0.82 -13.57
C THR A 186 -15.35 -0.74 -12.13
N GLY A 187 -15.06 0.35 -11.41
CA GLY A 187 -15.60 0.60 -10.07
C GLY A 187 -17.13 0.79 -10.07
N ALA A 188 -17.66 1.57 -11.00
CA ALA A 188 -19.11 1.77 -11.15
C ALA A 188 -19.85 0.46 -11.47
N PHE A 189 -19.23 -0.39 -12.30
CA PHE A 189 -19.73 -1.73 -12.58
C PHE A 189 -19.83 -2.59 -11.31
N TRP A 190 -18.79 -2.59 -10.47
CA TRP A 190 -18.81 -3.31 -9.20
C TRP A 190 -19.84 -2.74 -8.21
N ILE A 191 -19.98 -1.41 -8.12
CA ILE A 191 -21.03 -0.78 -7.32
C ILE A 191 -22.42 -1.26 -7.75
N LEU A 192 -22.67 -1.35 -9.06
CA LEU A 192 -23.93 -1.87 -9.58
C LEU A 192 -24.15 -3.35 -9.26
N LEU A 193 -23.11 -4.18 -9.35
CA LEU A 193 -23.19 -5.59 -8.95
C LEU A 193 -23.48 -5.75 -7.47
N PHE A 194 -22.82 -5.00 -6.58
CA PHE A 194 -23.09 -5.04 -5.14
C PHE A 194 -24.49 -4.52 -4.79
N LEU A 195 -24.98 -3.49 -5.48
CA LEU A 195 -26.35 -3.02 -5.34
C LEU A 195 -27.35 -4.12 -5.75
N GLY A 196 -27.10 -4.77 -6.89
CA GLY A 196 -27.88 -5.93 -7.33
C GLY A 196 -27.88 -7.04 -6.29
N ALA A 197 -26.70 -7.40 -5.76
CA ALA A 197 -26.56 -8.42 -4.73
C ALA A 197 -27.36 -8.08 -3.47
N ALA A 198 -27.29 -6.82 -3.01
CA ALA A 198 -28.08 -6.35 -1.87
C ALA A 198 -29.60 -6.44 -2.13
N LEU A 199 -30.06 -6.09 -3.34
CA LEU A 199 -31.48 -6.20 -3.71
C LEU A 199 -31.96 -7.66 -3.74
N PHE A 200 -31.16 -8.57 -4.29
CA PHE A 200 -31.47 -10.01 -4.29
C PHE A 200 -31.47 -10.59 -2.86
N ASN A 201 -30.56 -10.15 -2.00
CA ASN A 201 -30.53 -10.55 -0.59
C ASN A 201 -31.80 -10.17 0.17
N VAL A 202 -32.37 -8.99 -0.10
CA VAL A 202 -33.61 -8.53 0.56
C VAL A 202 -34.79 -9.47 0.27
N ILE A 203 -34.83 -10.09 -0.91
CA ILE A 203 -35.84 -11.08 -1.28
C ILE A 203 -35.41 -12.54 -0.97
N GLY A 204 -34.34 -12.73 -0.19
CA GLY A 204 -33.87 -14.03 0.27
C GLY A 204 -33.03 -14.82 -0.76
N LEU A 205 -32.45 -14.15 -1.76
CA LEU A 205 -31.65 -14.78 -2.82
C LEU A 205 -30.15 -14.38 -2.69
N PRO A 206 -29.31 -15.15 -1.96
CA PRO A 206 -27.91 -14.80 -1.73
C PRO A 206 -26.95 -15.14 -2.88
N PHE A 207 -27.44 -15.83 -3.92
CA PHE A 207 -26.60 -16.39 -4.98
C PHE A 207 -25.66 -15.36 -5.64
N LEU A 208 -26.12 -14.12 -5.83
CA LEU A 208 -25.30 -13.09 -6.46
C LEU A 208 -24.21 -12.63 -5.51
N GLU A 209 -24.52 -12.39 -4.24
CA GLU A 209 -23.50 -12.05 -3.25
C GLU A 209 -22.44 -13.15 -3.13
N GLU A 210 -22.88 -14.41 -3.07
CA GLU A 210 -21.98 -15.57 -3.04
C GLU A 210 -21.08 -15.58 -4.29
N LEU A 211 -21.65 -15.45 -5.48
CA LEU A 211 -20.90 -15.40 -6.73
C LEU A 211 -19.90 -14.24 -6.80
N LEU A 212 -20.24 -13.05 -6.28
CA LEU A 212 -19.35 -11.90 -6.27
C LEU A 212 -18.15 -12.07 -5.33
N ARG A 213 -18.27 -12.92 -4.32
CA ARG A 213 -17.19 -13.23 -3.37
C ARG A 213 -16.21 -14.26 -3.91
N GLU A 214 -16.65 -15.09 -4.85
CA GLU A 214 -15.80 -16.10 -5.49
C GLU A 214 -14.71 -15.46 -6.37
N GLU A 215 -13.44 -15.79 -6.10
CA GLU A 215 -12.32 -15.15 -6.79
C GLU A 215 -12.16 -15.64 -8.23
N TRP A 216 -12.67 -16.84 -8.54
CA TRP A 216 -12.77 -17.35 -9.91
C TRP A 216 -13.72 -16.52 -10.79
N PHE A 217 -14.68 -15.83 -10.18
CA PHE A 217 -15.55 -14.89 -10.86
C PHE A 217 -14.99 -13.46 -10.79
N ALA A 218 -14.66 -12.98 -9.59
CA ALA A 218 -14.31 -11.59 -9.35
C ALA A 218 -13.03 -11.13 -10.08
N ILE A 219 -11.97 -11.96 -10.09
CA ILE A 219 -10.69 -11.60 -10.72
C ILE A 219 -10.82 -11.53 -12.25
N PRO A 220 -11.35 -12.56 -12.95
CA PRO A 220 -11.53 -12.48 -14.40
C PRO A 220 -12.54 -11.42 -14.85
N VAL A 221 -13.64 -11.24 -14.11
CA VAL A 221 -14.63 -10.21 -14.46
C VAL A 221 -14.04 -8.81 -14.33
N THR A 222 -13.24 -8.53 -13.29
CA THR A 222 -12.60 -7.22 -13.12
C THR A 222 -11.69 -6.86 -14.30
N THR A 223 -10.83 -7.79 -14.71
CA THR A 223 -9.87 -7.58 -15.81
C THR A 223 -10.56 -7.52 -17.17
N PHE A 224 -11.60 -8.33 -17.38
CA PHE A 224 -12.44 -8.27 -18.56
C PHE A 224 -13.19 -6.94 -18.68
N VAL A 225 -13.87 -6.50 -17.63
CA VAL A 225 -14.61 -5.23 -17.60
C VAL A 225 -13.67 -4.04 -17.77
N PHE A 226 -12.48 -4.10 -17.16
CA PHE A 226 -11.45 -3.08 -17.38
C PHE A 226 -11.04 -3.00 -18.87
N SER A 227 -10.79 -4.14 -19.52
CA SER A 227 -10.52 -4.21 -20.97
C SER A 227 -11.67 -3.65 -21.82
N VAL A 228 -12.91 -4.00 -21.49
CA VAL A 228 -14.12 -3.44 -22.13
C VAL A 228 -14.12 -1.91 -21.99
N ALA A 229 -13.87 -1.40 -20.77
CA ALA A 229 -13.83 0.04 -20.51
C ALA A 229 -12.72 0.75 -21.30
N VAL A 230 -11.52 0.16 -21.39
CA VAL A 230 -10.43 0.67 -22.22
C VAL A 230 -10.84 0.74 -23.68
N HIS A 231 -11.53 -0.29 -24.20
CA HIS A 231 -12.03 -0.28 -25.57
C HIS A 231 -13.12 0.78 -25.81
N LEU A 232 -14.11 0.85 -24.94
CA LEU A 232 -15.24 1.80 -25.04
C LEU A 232 -14.78 3.26 -24.97
N THR A 233 -13.74 3.53 -24.18
CA THR A 233 -13.16 4.87 -24.07
C THR A 233 -12.32 5.21 -25.30
N ASP A 234 -11.52 4.28 -25.82
CA ASP A 234 -10.65 4.49 -26.99
C ASP A 234 -11.42 4.85 -28.27
N VAL A 235 -12.56 4.19 -28.52
CA VAL A 235 -13.37 4.48 -29.73
C VAL A 235 -14.05 5.87 -29.68
N ARG A 236 -14.03 6.55 -28.53
CA ARG A 236 -14.63 7.87 -28.31
C ARG A 236 -13.58 8.95 -28.13
N ASP A 237 -12.70 9.02 -29.11
CA ASP A 237 -11.59 9.96 -29.21
C ASP A 237 -11.97 11.43 -28.90
N GLY A 238 -13.15 11.87 -29.36
CA GLY A 238 -13.68 13.22 -29.09
C GLY A 238 -14.05 13.44 -27.61
N LEU A 239 -14.62 12.43 -26.93
CA LEU A 239 -14.94 12.48 -25.51
C LEU A 239 -13.67 12.59 -24.67
N ILE A 240 -12.65 11.76 -24.96
CA ILE A 240 -11.37 11.80 -24.26
C ILE A 240 -10.71 13.18 -24.41
N ARG A 241 -10.70 13.74 -25.63
CA ARG A 241 -10.19 15.10 -25.85
C ARG A 241 -10.93 16.14 -25.01
N GLY A 242 -12.25 16.11 -25.00
CA GLY A 242 -13.07 17.03 -24.20
C GLY A 242 -12.78 16.92 -22.69
N VAL A 243 -12.81 15.70 -22.13
CA VAL A 243 -12.54 15.45 -20.70
C VAL A 243 -11.13 15.90 -20.34
N ARG A 244 -10.13 15.60 -21.18
CA ARG A 244 -8.75 16.05 -20.97
C ARG A 244 -8.66 17.57 -20.94
N THR A 245 -9.29 18.28 -21.87
CA THR A 245 -9.26 19.75 -21.91
C THR A 245 -9.85 20.34 -20.63
N VAL A 246 -11.00 19.82 -20.17
CA VAL A 246 -11.62 20.28 -18.92
C VAL A 246 -10.73 19.97 -17.72
N ALA A 247 -10.19 18.76 -17.63
CA ALA A 247 -9.30 18.37 -16.53
C ALA A 247 -8.04 19.22 -16.47
N LEU A 248 -7.37 19.42 -17.62
CA LEU A 248 -6.20 20.29 -17.72
C LEU A 248 -6.54 21.74 -17.36
N MET A 249 -7.70 22.26 -17.79
CA MET A 249 -8.15 23.59 -17.40
C MET A 249 -8.29 23.70 -15.88
N LEU A 250 -9.03 22.78 -15.23
CA LEU A 250 -9.25 22.82 -13.78
C LEU A 250 -7.93 22.70 -13.00
N LEU A 251 -7.06 21.77 -13.39
CA LEU A 251 -5.73 21.60 -12.78
C LEU A 251 -4.86 22.85 -12.98
N SER A 252 -4.91 23.47 -14.16
CA SER A 252 -4.17 24.71 -14.42
C SER A 252 -4.59 25.83 -13.48
N TRP A 253 -5.88 25.93 -13.12
CA TRP A 253 -6.33 26.92 -12.13
C TRP A 253 -5.92 26.58 -10.70
N LEU A 254 -5.83 25.29 -10.35
CA LEU A 254 -5.30 24.85 -9.05
C LEU A 254 -3.81 25.22 -8.88
N LEU A 255 -3.07 25.40 -9.98
CA LEU A 255 -1.70 25.92 -9.94
C LEU A 255 -1.62 27.25 -9.18
N ILE A 256 -2.61 28.13 -9.33
CA ILE A 256 -2.64 29.42 -8.61
C ILE A 256 -2.69 29.18 -7.11
N VAL A 257 -3.59 28.30 -6.67
CA VAL A 257 -3.78 27.99 -5.25
C VAL A 257 -2.49 27.43 -4.64
N ILE A 258 -1.90 26.40 -5.25
CA ILE A 258 -0.67 25.81 -4.69
C ILE A 258 0.49 26.81 -4.74
N THR A 259 0.57 27.67 -5.76
CA THR A 259 1.64 28.67 -5.87
C THR A 259 1.53 29.68 -4.74
N VAL A 260 0.32 30.14 -4.41
CA VAL A 260 0.09 31.03 -3.27
C VAL A 260 0.42 30.35 -1.95
N LEU A 261 0.01 29.09 -1.76
CA LEU A 261 0.32 28.33 -0.54
C LEU A 261 1.83 28.10 -0.36
N VAL A 262 2.52 27.69 -1.42
CA VAL A 262 3.98 27.48 -1.42
C VAL A 262 4.71 28.81 -1.20
N ALA A 263 4.29 29.88 -1.87
CA ALA A 263 4.87 31.21 -1.65
C ALA A 263 4.68 31.67 -0.21
N GLY A 264 3.46 31.56 0.32
CA GLY A 264 3.14 31.92 1.71
C GLY A 264 3.96 31.11 2.72
N PHE A 265 4.06 29.79 2.50
CA PHE A 265 4.91 28.90 3.30
C PHE A 265 6.38 29.37 3.28
N LEU A 266 6.96 29.57 2.10
CA LEU A 266 8.36 29.99 1.95
C LEU A 266 8.63 31.40 2.52
N ILE A 267 7.68 32.33 2.38
CA ILE A 267 7.76 33.67 2.96
C ILE A 267 7.64 33.63 4.49
N ALA A 268 6.89 32.69 5.06
CA ALA A 268 6.75 32.55 6.51
C ALA A 268 8.03 32.01 7.18
N LEU A 269 8.79 31.14 6.50
CA LEU A 269 9.97 30.46 7.08
C LEU A 269 11.02 31.41 7.69
N PRO A 270 11.42 32.54 7.05
CA PRO A 270 12.32 33.52 7.66
C PRO A 270 11.81 34.13 8.97
N PHE A 271 10.49 34.18 9.20
CA PHE A 271 9.89 34.76 10.40
C PHE A 271 9.61 33.71 11.49
N THR A 272 9.23 32.49 11.10
CA THR A 272 8.92 31.40 12.04
C THR A 272 10.14 30.57 12.43
N GLY A 273 11.23 30.68 11.67
CA GLY A 273 12.37 29.76 11.75
C GLY A 273 12.08 28.41 11.09
N LEU A 274 13.11 27.56 11.04
CA LEU A 274 13.04 26.22 10.47
C LEU A 274 12.71 25.13 11.50
N ASP A 275 12.80 25.42 12.79
CA ASP A 275 12.70 24.40 13.85
C ASP A 275 11.32 23.72 13.86
N GLY A 276 10.25 24.51 13.82
CA GLY A 276 8.87 23.98 13.77
C GLY A 276 8.56 23.17 12.51
N LEU A 277 9.32 23.35 11.42
CA LEU A 277 9.19 22.50 10.23
C LEU A 277 9.68 21.08 10.55
N TRP A 278 10.80 20.95 11.24
CA TRP A 278 11.49 19.66 11.43
C TRP A 278 10.99 18.83 12.61
N ASP A 279 10.31 19.46 13.58
CA ASP A 279 9.73 18.80 14.75
C ASP A 279 8.66 17.76 14.38
N THR A 280 7.95 17.96 13.26
CA THR A 280 6.84 17.09 12.80
C THR A 280 7.29 15.72 12.27
N GLY A 281 8.60 15.49 12.11
CA GLY A 281 9.15 14.21 11.63
C GLY A 281 8.88 13.86 10.15
N SER A 282 7.96 14.55 9.48
CA SER A 282 7.47 14.24 8.13
C SER A 282 7.68 15.37 7.11
N ALA A 283 8.28 16.49 7.51
CA ALA A 283 8.41 17.67 6.65
C ALA A 283 9.13 17.43 5.33
N THR A 284 10.18 16.62 5.27
CA THR A 284 10.85 16.30 3.99
C THR A 284 9.90 15.64 3.00
N ALA A 285 9.07 14.71 3.46
CA ALA A 285 8.08 14.04 2.61
C ALA A 285 7.01 15.03 2.12
N LEU A 286 6.55 15.92 3.00
CA LEU A 286 5.55 16.94 2.65
C LEU A 286 6.10 17.96 1.63
N VAL A 287 7.33 18.41 1.81
CA VAL A 287 8.00 19.35 0.89
C VAL A 287 8.25 18.69 -0.47
N LEU A 288 8.69 17.43 -0.51
CA LEU A 288 8.82 16.67 -1.77
C LEU A 288 7.46 16.44 -2.45
N ALA A 289 6.41 16.15 -1.68
CA ALA A 289 5.06 16.01 -2.22
C ALA A 289 4.55 17.34 -2.81
N ALA A 290 4.78 18.47 -2.12
CA ALA A 290 4.45 19.80 -2.62
C ALA A 290 5.21 20.12 -3.91
N ALA A 291 6.51 19.78 -3.98
CA ALA A 291 7.32 19.91 -5.20
C ALA A 291 6.76 19.06 -6.36
N ALA A 292 6.40 17.81 -6.11
CA ALA A 292 5.80 16.92 -7.11
C ALA A 292 4.46 17.46 -7.65
N VAL A 293 3.57 17.92 -6.75
CA VAL A 293 2.32 18.56 -7.14
C VAL A 293 2.58 19.81 -7.98
N LEU A 294 3.54 20.65 -7.58
CA LEU A 294 3.89 21.86 -8.32
C LEU A 294 4.41 21.53 -9.73
N ILE A 295 5.24 20.50 -9.88
CA ILE A 295 5.74 20.01 -11.18
C ILE A 295 4.57 19.56 -12.07
N ILE A 296 3.65 18.75 -11.53
CA ILE A 296 2.47 18.28 -12.28
C ILE A 296 1.62 19.48 -12.73
N LEU A 297 1.33 20.42 -11.83
CA LEU A 297 0.48 21.57 -12.14
C LEU A 297 1.13 22.57 -13.10
N ILE A 298 2.45 22.76 -13.03
CA ILE A 298 3.21 23.51 -14.03
C ILE A 298 3.05 22.88 -15.41
N ASN A 299 3.18 21.55 -15.53
CA ASN A 299 2.95 20.85 -16.80
C ASN A 299 1.52 20.97 -17.29
N THR A 300 0.53 20.91 -16.39
CA THR A 300 -0.88 21.05 -16.78
C THR A 300 -1.18 22.42 -17.37
N ALA A 301 -0.55 23.47 -16.84
CA ALA A 301 -0.74 24.84 -17.31
C ALA A 301 0.10 25.15 -18.56
N TYR A 302 1.28 24.54 -18.69
CA TYR A 302 2.13 24.68 -19.88
C TYR A 302 1.57 23.95 -21.10
N GLN A 303 0.97 22.78 -20.87
CA GLN A 303 0.42 21.90 -21.89
C GLN A 303 1.41 21.42 -22.95
N ASP A 304 1.09 21.60 -24.23
CA ASP A 304 1.89 21.14 -25.37
C ASP A 304 2.84 22.20 -25.95
N GLY A 305 2.93 23.37 -25.31
CA GLY A 305 3.86 24.44 -25.69
C GLY A 305 3.53 25.17 -26.99
N ARG A 306 2.41 24.83 -27.67
CA ARG A 306 2.02 25.47 -28.92
C ARG A 306 1.45 26.87 -28.70
N ALA A 307 1.72 27.78 -29.65
CA ALA A 307 1.27 29.17 -29.57
C ALA A 307 -0.25 29.31 -29.41
N ASP A 308 -1.02 28.40 -30.02
CA ASP A 308 -2.49 28.41 -29.99
C ASP A 308 -3.08 27.97 -28.63
N ASN A 309 -2.29 27.27 -27.80
CA ASN A 309 -2.71 26.71 -26.52
C ASN A 309 -2.12 27.45 -25.32
N LEU A 310 -1.55 28.64 -25.54
CA LEU A 310 -0.95 29.42 -24.45
C LEU A 310 -2.01 29.80 -23.41
N PRO A 311 -1.75 29.58 -22.10
CA PRO A 311 -2.71 29.90 -21.07
C PRO A 311 -2.86 31.43 -20.92
N PRO A 312 -3.95 31.90 -20.29
CA PRO A 312 -4.14 33.32 -19.94
C PRO A 312 -2.95 33.90 -19.19
N LEU A 313 -2.75 35.23 -19.31
CA LEU A 313 -1.57 35.92 -18.76
C LEU A 313 -1.34 35.66 -17.26
N VAL A 314 -2.42 35.58 -16.47
CA VAL A 314 -2.34 35.27 -15.03
C VAL A 314 -1.63 33.93 -14.80
N LEU A 315 -2.09 32.87 -15.47
CA LEU A 315 -1.47 31.54 -15.39
C LEU A 315 -0.04 31.53 -15.95
N ARG A 316 0.26 32.34 -16.97
CA ARG A 316 1.63 32.43 -17.49
C ARG A 316 2.61 32.96 -16.45
N TRP A 317 2.19 33.94 -15.65
CA TRP A 317 2.97 34.43 -14.53
C TRP A 317 3.01 33.42 -13.38
N THR A 318 1.89 32.79 -13.06
CA THR A 318 1.84 31.73 -12.03
C THR A 318 2.82 30.60 -12.35
N VAL A 319 2.86 30.11 -13.60
CA VAL A 319 3.82 29.09 -14.04
C VAL A 319 5.27 29.52 -13.83
N ARG A 320 5.61 30.77 -14.15
CA ARG A 320 6.97 31.29 -13.92
C ARG A 320 7.31 31.36 -12.44
N ILE A 321 6.41 31.90 -11.62
CA ILE A 321 6.61 32.00 -10.18
C ILE A 321 6.75 30.61 -9.57
N ALA A 322 5.82 29.70 -9.86
CA ALA A 322 5.84 28.30 -9.43
C ALA A 322 7.16 27.61 -9.79
N ALA A 323 7.63 27.78 -11.03
CA ALA A 323 8.89 27.22 -11.49
C ALA A 323 10.10 27.72 -10.69
N VAL A 324 10.10 28.99 -10.27
CA VAL A 324 11.15 29.52 -9.38
C VAL A 324 11.00 28.97 -7.96
N LEU A 325 9.79 28.93 -7.40
CA LEU A 325 9.50 28.42 -6.06
C LEU A 325 9.83 26.93 -5.88
N LEU A 326 9.89 26.16 -6.96
CA LEU A 326 10.33 24.77 -6.94
C LEU A 326 11.76 24.62 -6.40
N THR A 327 12.65 25.59 -6.70
CA THR A 327 14.06 25.54 -6.28
C THR A 327 14.24 25.57 -4.75
N PRO A 328 13.71 26.56 -4.00
CA PRO A 328 13.83 26.55 -2.55
C PRO A 328 13.13 25.35 -1.89
N LEU A 329 12.03 24.82 -2.45
CA LEU A 329 11.44 23.57 -1.94
C LEU A 329 12.41 22.39 -2.03
N VAL A 330 13.05 22.20 -3.18
CA VAL A 330 14.03 21.12 -3.36
C VAL A 330 15.24 21.31 -2.46
N ILE A 331 15.72 22.55 -2.29
CA ILE A 331 16.80 22.85 -1.34
C ILE A 331 16.40 22.48 0.09
N LEU A 332 15.18 22.83 0.52
CA LEU A 332 14.66 22.46 1.84
C LEU A 332 14.56 20.94 2.00
N ALA A 333 14.15 20.21 0.95
CA ALA A 333 14.11 18.75 0.99
C ALA A 333 15.51 18.14 1.21
N PHE A 334 16.53 18.61 0.47
CA PHE A 334 17.91 18.19 0.70
C PHE A 334 18.42 18.56 2.09
N TRP A 335 18.08 19.77 2.56
CA TRP A 335 18.48 20.23 3.89
C TRP A 335 17.89 19.35 4.99
N GLY A 336 16.58 19.10 4.96
CA GLY A 336 15.91 18.22 5.91
C GLY A 336 16.43 16.80 5.88
N LEU A 337 16.72 16.30 4.68
CA LEU A 337 17.29 14.97 4.50
C LEU A 337 18.72 14.89 5.05
N ALA A 338 19.56 15.90 4.80
CA ALA A 338 20.93 15.97 5.31
C ALA A 338 20.95 15.99 6.84
N LEU A 339 20.07 16.77 7.48
CA LEU A 339 19.92 16.79 8.95
C LEU A 339 19.57 15.40 9.49
N ARG A 340 18.57 14.73 8.89
CA ARG A 340 18.10 13.41 9.36
C ARG A 340 19.12 12.31 9.09
N ILE A 341 19.84 12.35 7.98
CA ILE A 341 20.94 11.42 7.70
C ILE A 341 22.08 11.66 8.69
N GLY A 342 22.45 12.90 8.98
CA GLY A 342 23.46 13.22 9.99
C GLY A 342 23.09 12.70 11.39
N GLN A 343 21.85 12.92 11.81
CA GLN A 343 21.36 12.53 13.15
C GLN A 343 21.12 11.02 13.29
N HIS A 344 20.48 10.39 12.29
CA HIS A 344 19.94 9.04 12.41
C HIS A 344 20.52 8.04 11.38
N GLY A 345 21.41 8.47 10.50
CA GLY A 345 21.98 7.63 9.43
C GLY A 345 21.03 7.40 8.27
N LEU A 346 21.46 6.62 7.29
CA LEU A 346 20.64 6.20 6.16
C LEU A 346 19.63 5.14 6.59
N THR A 347 18.41 5.28 6.07
CA THR A 347 17.34 4.28 6.12
C THR A 347 16.79 4.09 4.70
N PRO A 348 16.09 2.97 4.42
CA PRO A 348 15.56 2.71 3.08
C PRO A 348 14.70 3.87 2.58
N ASP A 349 13.84 4.42 3.44
CA ASP A 349 12.97 5.56 3.12
C ASP A 349 13.76 6.84 2.80
N ARG A 350 14.86 7.11 3.51
CA ARG A 350 15.72 8.28 3.26
C ARG A 350 16.46 8.17 1.93
N ILE A 351 16.81 6.96 1.50
CA ILE A 351 17.43 6.73 0.19
C ILE A 351 16.41 6.95 -0.93
N ILE A 352 15.17 6.46 -0.74
CA ILE A 352 14.08 6.72 -1.68
C ILE A 352 13.78 8.22 -1.74
N ALA A 353 13.73 8.91 -0.59
CA ALA A 353 13.54 10.35 -0.53
C ALA A 353 14.69 11.12 -1.22
N LEU A 354 15.95 10.66 -1.08
CA LEU A 354 17.09 11.22 -1.80
C LEU A 354 16.93 11.09 -3.31
N ALA A 355 16.51 9.92 -3.78
CA ALA A 355 16.23 9.66 -5.19
C ALA A 355 15.12 10.58 -5.73
N CYS A 356 14.03 10.75 -4.99
CA CYS A 356 12.97 11.71 -5.32
C CYS A 356 13.49 13.16 -5.34
N ALA A 357 14.36 13.54 -4.39
CA ALA A 357 14.96 14.87 -4.35
C ALA A 357 15.90 15.14 -5.54
N ILE A 358 16.64 14.13 -6.01
CA ILE A 358 17.47 14.21 -7.22
C ILE A 358 16.61 14.45 -8.47
N VAL A 359 15.49 13.72 -8.61
CA VAL A 359 14.52 13.96 -9.69
C VAL A 359 13.93 15.37 -9.59
N GLY A 360 13.53 15.79 -8.37
CA GLY A 360 13.05 17.14 -8.10
C GLY A 360 14.08 18.22 -8.46
N ALA A 361 15.37 17.97 -8.23
CA ALA A 361 16.45 18.88 -8.59
C ALA A 361 16.58 19.08 -10.11
N ALA A 362 16.44 18.01 -10.89
CA ALA A 362 16.45 18.10 -12.35
C ALA A 362 15.30 18.99 -12.86
N TYR A 363 14.10 18.83 -12.29
CA TYR A 363 12.98 19.73 -12.58
C TYR A 363 13.22 21.16 -12.11
N ALA A 364 13.70 21.37 -10.88
CA ALA A 364 13.97 22.70 -10.33
C ALA A 364 14.97 23.49 -11.21
N VAL A 365 16.06 22.85 -11.64
CA VAL A 365 17.05 23.45 -12.52
C VAL A 365 16.45 23.78 -13.88
N GLY A 366 15.78 22.81 -14.52
CA GLY A 366 15.25 23.01 -15.87
C GLY A 366 14.09 24.00 -15.92
N TYR A 367 13.19 23.98 -14.93
CA TYR A 367 12.04 24.88 -14.86
C TYR A 367 12.46 26.27 -14.42
N GLY A 368 13.37 26.38 -13.45
CA GLY A 368 13.98 27.65 -13.06
C GLY A 368 14.71 28.29 -14.23
N TRP A 369 15.47 27.50 -15.01
CA TRP A 369 16.10 27.97 -16.24
C TRP A 369 15.06 28.46 -17.26
N ALA A 370 13.99 27.71 -17.48
CA ALA A 370 12.92 28.14 -18.39
C ALA A 370 12.25 29.45 -17.95
N ALA A 371 11.98 29.60 -16.65
CA ALA A 371 11.35 30.78 -16.08
C ALA A 371 12.24 32.02 -16.16
N LEU A 372 13.55 31.86 -15.96
CA LEU A 372 14.51 32.96 -15.89
C LEU A 372 15.19 33.28 -17.23
N SER A 373 15.28 32.32 -18.15
CA SER A 373 15.96 32.51 -19.44
C SER A 373 15.50 33.73 -20.26
N PRO A 374 14.23 34.18 -20.22
CA PRO A 374 13.82 35.38 -20.95
C PRO A 374 14.49 36.68 -20.49
N PHE A 375 15.03 36.74 -19.27
CA PHE A 375 15.74 37.93 -18.76
C PHE A 375 17.12 38.14 -19.43
N TRP A 376 17.69 37.07 -19.99
CA TRP A 376 19.03 37.09 -20.62
C TRP A 376 19.03 36.58 -22.07
N ARG A 377 17.98 35.88 -22.52
CA ARG A 377 17.79 35.44 -23.92
C ARG A 377 16.51 36.05 -24.49
N LYS A 378 16.68 37.17 -25.21
CA LYS A 378 15.58 37.82 -25.94
C LYS A 378 15.15 36.95 -27.14
N GLY A 379 13.84 36.81 -27.33
CA GLY A 379 13.25 36.07 -28.46
C GLY A 379 13.06 34.56 -28.26
N ALA A 380 13.27 34.04 -27.04
CA ALA A 380 12.94 32.64 -26.73
C ALA A 380 11.43 32.42 -26.56
N ASP A 381 10.93 31.29 -27.07
CA ASP A 381 9.55 30.86 -26.84
C ASP A 381 9.26 30.73 -25.35
N TRP A 382 8.04 31.08 -24.95
CA TRP A 382 7.65 31.10 -23.54
C TRP A 382 7.79 29.70 -22.92
N MET A 383 8.66 29.58 -21.91
CA MET A 383 8.83 28.36 -21.10
C MET A 383 9.28 27.10 -21.87
N GLN A 384 9.69 27.22 -23.14
CA GLN A 384 10.09 26.08 -24.00
C GLN A 384 11.17 25.13 -23.43
N PRO A 385 12.16 25.57 -22.61
CA PRO A 385 13.10 24.64 -22.00
C PRO A 385 12.47 23.57 -21.09
N LEU A 386 11.20 23.73 -20.67
CA LEU A 386 10.45 22.69 -19.96
C LEU A 386 10.36 21.40 -20.77
N GLU A 387 10.17 21.49 -22.08
CA GLU A 387 9.97 20.34 -22.95
C GLU A 387 11.16 19.36 -22.85
N ARG A 388 12.37 19.91 -22.97
CA ARG A 388 13.62 19.14 -22.87
C ARG A 388 13.85 18.63 -21.46
N THR A 389 13.51 19.45 -20.45
CA THR A 389 13.62 19.06 -19.05
C THR A 389 12.74 17.85 -18.77
N ASN A 390 11.48 17.85 -19.23
CA ASN A 390 10.55 16.74 -19.02
C ASN A 390 11.04 15.44 -19.67
N VAL A 391 11.50 15.50 -20.93
CA VAL A 391 11.99 14.31 -21.63
C VAL A 391 13.26 13.77 -20.98
N PHE A 392 14.19 14.66 -20.60
CA PHE A 392 15.40 14.27 -19.89
C PHE A 392 15.08 13.65 -18.52
N THR A 393 14.24 14.31 -17.73
CA THR A 393 13.89 13.85 -16.39
C THR A 393 13.08 12.57 -16.43
N ALA A 394 12.25 12.33 -17.45
CA ALA A 394 11.57 11.04 -17.66
C ALA A 394 12.57 9.87 -17.83
N VAL A 395 13.66 10.08 -18.59
CA VAL A 395 14.72 9.07 -18.74
C VAL A 395 15.50 8.92 -17.43
N LEU A 396 15.77 10.03 -16.72
CA LEU A 396 16.41 10.01 -15.41
C LEU A 396 15.57 9.23 -14.38
N GLU A 397 14.26 9.43 -14.35
CA GLU A 397 13.32 8.73 -13.47
C GLU A 397 13.40 7.21 -13.71
N ILE A 398 13.37 6.76 -14.97
CA ILE A 398 13.57 5.35 -15.31
C ILE A 398 14.91 4.84 -14.78
N ALA A 399 16.01 5.56 -15.02
CA ALA A 399 17.33 5.17 -14.58
C ALA A 399 17.44 5.09 -13.04
N VAL A 400 16.85 6.05 -12.33
CA VAL A 400 16.81 6.09 -10.86
C VAL A 400 16.00 4.93 -10.31
N ILE A 401 14.83 4.62 -10.88
CA ILE A 401 14.01 3.48 -10.46
C ILE A 401 14.77 2.17 -10.67
N LEU A 402 15.38 1.97 -11.84
CA LEU A 402 16.20 0.78 -12.10
C LEU A 402 17.38 0.67 -11.14
N ALA A 403 18.01 1.78 -10.76
CA ALA A 403 19.10 1.78 -9.79
C ALA A 403 18.62 1.36 -8.38
N LEU A 404 17.49 1.89 -7.91
CA LEU A 404 16.92 1.58 -6.59
C LEU A 404 16.49 0.12 -6.44
N PHE A 405 15.98 -0.48 -7.51
CA PHE A 405 15.50 -1.86 -7.52
C PHE A 405 16.50 -2.83 -8.17
N SER A 406 17.79 -2.48 -8.12
CA SER A 406 18.88 -3.35 -8.53
C SER A 406 20.02 -3.33 -7.50
N PRO A 407 21.02 -4.22 -7.65
CA PRO A 407 22.20 -4.17 -6.82
C PRO A 407 23.04 -2.88 -6.98
N ILE A 408 22.66 -1.89 -7.79
CA ILE A 408 23.40 -0.64 -7.90
C ILE A 408 23.14 0.24 -6.66
N ALA A 409 21.86 0.52 -6.37
CA ALA A 409 21.46 1.44 -5.30
C ALA A 409 20.40 0.86 -4.36
N ASP A 410 20.45 -0.46 -4.09
CA ASP A 410 19.56 -1.15 -3.14
C ASP A 410 19.48 -0.39 -1.80
N PRO A 411 18.29 0.17 -1.45
CA PRO A 411 18.08 0.93 -0.22
C PRO A 411 18.41 0.16 1.06
N ALA A 412 18.13 -1.14 1.12
CA ALA A 412 18.38 -1.95 2.31
C ALA A 412 19.88 -2.14 2.51
N ARG A 413 20.61 -2.48 1.44
CA ARG A 413 22.05 -2.68 1.50
C ARG A 413 22.81 -1.40 1.86
N LEU A 414 22.46 -0.27 1.24
CA LEU A 414 23.07 1.03 1.54
C LEU A 414 22.78 1.48 2.98
N SER A 415 21.56 1.26 3.48
CA SER A 415 21.22 1.58 4.87
C SER A 415 21.98 0.72 5.86
N VAL A 416 22.07 -0.59 5.63
CA VAL A 416 22.84 -1.50 6.50
C VAL A 416 24.32 -1.11 6.53
N ALA A 417 24.90 -0.79 5.37
CA ALA A 417 26.29 -0.36 5.29
C ALA A 417 26.56 0.90 6.10
N ASP A 418 25.71 1.93 6.00
CA ASP A 418 25.84 3.15 6.79
C ASP A 418 25.64 2.91 8.29
N GLN A 419 24.58 2.19 8.68
CA GLN A 419 24.27 1.96 10.08
C GLN A 419 25.39 1.16 10.78
N THR A 420 25.88 0.09 10.14
CA THR A 420 27.01 -0.70 10.68
C THR A 420 28.29 0.12 10.75
N ALA A 421 28.63 0.91 9.72
CA ALA A 421 29.79 1.79 9.75
C ALA A 421 29.69 2.84 10.88
N ARG A 422 28.49 3.37 11.16
CA ARG A 422 28.24 4.31 12.26
C ARG A 422 28.48 3.66 13.63
N LEU A 423 28.08 2.40 13.81
CA LEU A 423 28.37 1.64 15.03
C LEU A 423 29.87 1.40 15.18
N GLU A 424 30.53 0.91 14.13
CA GLU A 424 31.95 0.54 14.15
C GLU A 424 32.88 1.74 14.40
N ARG A 425 32.54 2.92 13.85
CA ARG A 425 33.29 4.16 14.08
C ARG A 425 32.90 4.91 15.36
N GLY A 426 32.00 4.35 16.17
CA GLY A 426 31.56 4.93 17.45
C GLY A 426 30.65 6.15 17.32
N ALA A 427 30.05 6.40 16.16
CA ALA A 427 29.06 7.48 15.98
C ALA A 427 27.73 7.18 16.68
N VAL A 428 27.45 5.90 16.96
CA VAL A 428 26.33 5.43 17.78
C VAL A 428 26.88 4.46 18.82
N THR A 429 26.51 4.64 20.08
CA THR A 429 26.93 3.74 21.15
C THR A 429 26.22 2.39 21.02
N PRO A 430 26.84 1.27 21.44
CA PRO A 430 26.25 -0.06 21.32
C PRO A 430 24.87 -0.20 21.94
N ASP A 431 24.55 0.57 22.98
CA ASP A 431 23.27 0.57 23.68
C ASP A 431 22.14 1.28 22.93
N LYS A 432 22.48 2.27 22.08
CA LYS A 432 21.53 3.04 21.27
C LYS A 432 21.38 2.50 19.84
N PHE A 433 22.19 1.53 19.46
CA PHE A 433 22.15 0.96 18.12
C PHE A 433 20.93 0.06 17.92
N ASP A 434 20.25 0.22 16.79
CA ASP A 434 19.05 -0.54 16.46
C ASP A 434 19.41 -1.88 15.77
N TYR A 435 19.68 -2.91 16.57
CA TYR A 435 19.89 -4.27 16.06
C TYR A 435 18.61 -4.90 15.49
N ARG A 436 17.42 -4.39 15.86
CA ARG A 436 16.14 -4.93 15.38
C ARG A 436 15.91 -4.57 13.92
N PHE A 437 16.32 -3.37 13.52
CA PHE A 437 16.36 -2.97 12.12
C PHE A 437 17.12 -3.98 11.24
N LEU A 438 18.25 -4.49 11.73
CA LEU A 438 19.02 -5.54 11.04
C LEU A 438 18.28 -6.88 11.01
N ARG A 439 17.56 -7.23 12.06
CA ARG A 439 16.82 -8.51 12.19
C ARG A 439 15.54 -8.56 11.35
N PHE A 440 14.80 -7.45 11.25
CA PHE A 440 13.40 -7.45 10.79
C PHE A 440 13.06 -6.48 9.65
N GLU A 441 13.91 -5.49 9.35
CA GLU A 441 13.54 -4.38 8.46
C GLU A 441 14.50 -4.16 7.27
N SER A 442 15.64 -4.85 7.23
CA SER A 442 16.67 -4.66 6.20
C SER A 442 17.02 -5.93 5.41
N GLY A 443 16.12 -6.91 5.42
CA GLY A 443 16.20 -8.11 4.58
C GLY A 443 17.46 -8.95 4.82
N GLN A 444 17.94 -9.61 3.76
CA GLN A 444 19.13 -10.46 3.86
C GLN A 444 20.40 -9.69 4.22
N ALA A 445 20.55 -8.46 3.69
CA ALA A 445 21.71 -7.62 4.01
C ALA A 445 21.78 -7.34 5.52
N GLY A 446 20.63 -7.05 6.13
CA GLY A 446 20.48 -6.85 7.56
C GLY A 446 20.86 -8.08 8.38
N GLN A 447 20.28 -9.24 8.04
CA GLN A 447 20.55 -10.49 8.76
C GLN A 447 22.03 -10.91 8.63
N ALA A 448 22.62 -10.75 7.45
CA ALA A 448 24.05 -10.99 7.25
C ALA A 448 24.91 -10.05 8.09
N ALA A 449 24.52 -8.77 8.21
CA ALA A 449 25.21 -7.82 9.09
C ALA A 449 25.06 -8.18 10.58
N LEU A 450 23.86 -8.54 11.02
CA LEU A 450 23.61 -8.96 12.39
C LEU A 450 24.45 -10.18 12.76
N ALA A 451 24.52 -11.18 11.88
CA ALA A 451 25.36 -12.38 12.05
C ALA A 451 26.88 -12.11 12.02
N ARG A 452 27.32 -10.96 11.50
CA ARG A 452 28.71 -10.51 11.68
C ARG A 452 28.88 -9.85 13.05
N LEU A 453 27.94 -9.00 13.46
CA LEU A 453 28.00 -8.28 14.74
C LEU A 453 27.97 -9.21 15.96
N THR A 454 27.34 -10.39 15.88
CA THR A 454 27.41 -11.42 16.94
C THR A 454 28.83 -11.91 17.22
N ARG A 455 29.76 -11.71 16.27
CA ARG A 455 31.19 -12.08 16.38
C ARG A 455 32.09 -10.85 16.55
N SER A 456 31.52 -9.70 16.92
CA SER A 456 32.29 -8.48 17.16
C SER A 456 33.30 -8.66 18.29
N THR A 457 34.46 -8.02 18.18
CA THR A 457 35.45 -7.96 19.27
C THR A 457 34.98 -7.10 20.43
N ASN A 458 33.99 -6.22 20.20
CA ASN A 458 33.32 -5.49 21.27
C ASN A 458 32.25 -6.38 21.90
N ALA A 459 32.49 -6.79 23.15
CA ALA A 459 31.62 -7.71 23.90
C ALA A 459 30.17 -7.20 24.02
N GLU A 460 29.95 -5.89 24.14
CA GLU A 460 28.60 -5.34 24.25
C GLU A 460 27.85 -5.42 22.93
N VAL A 461 28.53 -5.13 21.82
CA VAL A 461 27.96 -5.28 20.47
C VAL A 461 27.62 -6.74 20.19
N ALA A 462 28.54 -7.66 20.49
CA ALA A 462 28.33 -9.09 20.30
C ALA A 462 27.13 -9.60 21.12
N ARG A 463 27.04 -9.21 22.39
CA ARG A 463 25.93 -9.56 23.29
C ARG A 463 24.59 -9.06 22.78
N ARG A 464 24.49 -7.77 22.42
CA ARG A 464 23.23 -7.18 21.94
C ARG A 464 22.81 -7.71 20.56
N ALA A 465 23.78 -7.93 19.66
CA ALA A 465 23.51 -8.57 18.38
C ALA A 465 22.98 -9.99 18.56
N ALA A 466 23.57 -10.77 19.50
CA ALA A 466 23.10 -12.12 19.81
C ALA A 466 21.69 -12.11 20.40
N ALA A 467 21.40 -11.18 21.33
CA ALA A 467 20.06 -11.00 21.88
C ALA A 467 19.02 -10.63 20.81
N ALA A 468 19.37 -9.76 19.86
CA ALA A 468 18.47 -9.39 18.77
C ALA A 468 18.29 -10.53 17.74
N ALA A 469 19.30 -11.38 17.55
CA ALA A 469 19.24 -12.49 16.59
C ALA A 469 18.18 -13.54 16.97
N VAL A 470 17.97 -13.77 18.27
CA VAL A 470 17.04 -14.78 18.78
C VAL A 470 15.58 -14.31 18.88
N LEU A 471 15.32 -13.02 18.64
CA LEU A 471 13.95 -12.49 18.67
C LEU A 471 13.06 -13.17 17.62
N SER A 472 11.85 -13.52 18.03
CA SER A 472 10.86 -14.20 17.21
C SER A 472 9.90 -13.22 16.53
N GLY A 473 9.64 -12.07 17.16
CA GLY A 473 8.70 -11.06 16.67
C GLY A 473 9.25 -9.64 16.62
N ARG A 474 8.81 -8.87 15.61
CA ARG A 474 9.15 -7.43 15.47
C ARG A 474 8.72 -6.59 16.68
N TRP A 475 7.74 -7.02 17.44
CA TRP A 475 7.22 -6.28 18.61
C TRP A 475 7.78 -6.78 19.94
N GLU A 476 8.44 -7.93 19.95
CA GLU A 476 8.96 -8.57 21.16
C GLU A 476 10.05 -7.72 21.81
N GLY A 477 9.85 -7.26 23.05
CA GLY A 477 10.84 -6.47 23.79
C GLY A 477 11.08 -5.05 23.26
N ARG A 478 10.16 -4.48 22.48
CA ARG A 478 10.26 -3.11 21.92
C ARG A 478 10.25 -2.03 22.99
N ASP A 479 9.56 -2.28 24.10
CA ASP A 479 9.31 -1.30 25.16
C ASP A 479 10.13 -1.56 26.44
N VAL A 480 11.17 -2.40 26.35
CA VAL A 480 12.07 -2.67 27.49
C VAL A 480 12.83 -1.38 27.83
N GLY A 481 12.52 -0.80 29.00
CA GLY A 481 13.11 0.46 29.48
C GLY A 481 12.27 1.72 29.22
N SER A 482 11.10 1.59 28.58
CA SER A 482 10.08 2.66 28.55
C SER A 482 9.50 2.88 29.96
N PRO A 483 9.07 4.10 30.30
CA PRO A 483 8.51 4.38 31.62
C PRO A 483 7.24 3.57 31.88
N ASP A 484 7.04 3.21 33.14
CA ASP A 484 5.82 2.53 33.56
C ASP A 484 4.60 3.42 33.33
N VAL A 485 3.49 2.81 32.94
CA VAL A 485 2.22 3.49 32.69
C VAL A 485 1.15 2.93 33.60
N THR A 486 0.35 3.80 34.20
CA THR A 486 -0.80 3.40 35.02
C THR A 486 -2.00 3.13 34.11
N PRO A 487 -2.50 1.87 34.04
CA PRO A 487 -3.69 1.55 33.26
C PRO A 487 -4.95 2.23 33.81
N ALA A 488 -5.81 2.71 32.90
CA ALA A 488 -7.16 3.19 33.18
C ALA A 488 -8.18 2.10 32.84
N TYR A 489 -8.95 1.67 33.84
CA TYR A 489 -9.92 0.57 33.74
C TYR A 489 -11.34 1.03 34.04
N GLU A 490 -12.31 0.56 33.27
CA GLU A 490 -13.71 0.55 33.68
C GLU A 490 -13.97 -0.71 34.51
N ILE A 491 -14.15 -0.55 35.83
CA ILE A 491 -14.31 -1.69 36.74
C ILE A 491 -15.79 -2.07 36.84
N VAL A 492 -16.12 -3.35 36.58
CA VAL A 492 -17.46 -3.90 36.69
C VAL A 492 -17.51 -5.12 37.62
N PRO A 493 -18.57 -5.31 38.43
CA PRO A 493 -19.68 -4.37 38.64
C PRO A 493 -19.24 -3.08 39.34
N ALA A 494 -20.00 -2.00 39.19
CA ALA A 494 -19.71 -0.72 39.81
C ALA A 494 -19.56 -0.88 41.34
N GLY A 495 -18.45 -0.39 41.90
CA GLY A 495 -18.11 -0.55 43.32
C GLY A 495 -17.28 -1.79 43.65
N ALA A 496 -16.97 -2.65 42.69
CA ALA A 496 -15.99 -3.71 42.89
C ALA A 496 -14.58 -3.12 43.08
N ALA A 497 -13.81 -3.69 44.01
CA ALA A 497 -12.42 -3.33 44.22
C ALA A 497 -11.51 -4.24 43.39
N LEU A 498 -10.50 -3.67 42.74
CA LEU A 498 -9.44 -4.45 42.13
C LEU A 498 -8.53 -5.03 43.22
N PRO A 499 -8.03 -6.26 43.06
CA PRO A 499 -7.02 -6.83 43.94
C PRO A 499 -5.77 -5.93 44.04
N GLU A 500 -5.12 -5.97 45.19
CA GLU A 500 -3.92 -5.16 45.45
C GLU A 500 -2.83 -5.38 44.39
N GLY A 501 -2.18 -4.29 43.96
CA GLY A 501 -1.12 -4.31 42.95
C GLY A 501 -1.59 -4.40 41.49
N PHE A 502 -2.85 -4.78 41.19
CA PHE A 502 -3.28 -4.95 39.80
C PHE A 502 -3.48 -3.63 39.05
N GLY A 503 -3.97 -2.60 39.76
CA GLY A 503 -4.18 -1.25 39.23
C GLY A 503 -2.97 -0.33 39.24
N GLY A 504 -1.79 -0.86 39.61
CA GLY A 504 -0.55 -0.08 39.69
C GLY A 504 0.06 0.23 38.32
N PRO A 505 1.13 1.05 38.28
CA PRO A 505 1.94 1.24 37.08
C PRO A 505 2.49 -0.10 36.57
N VAL A 506 2.41 -0.30 35.27
CA VAL A 506 2.96 -1.49 34.59
C VAL A 506 3.97 -1.06 33.54
N GLY A 507 4.98 -1.91 33.31
CA GLY A 507 5.95 -1.65 32.24
C GLY A 507 5.26 -1.56 30.88
N ALA A 508 5.79 -0.76 29.96
CA ALA A 508 5.19 -0.55 28.65
C ALA A 508 5.15 -1.80 27.74
N SER A 509 5.83 -2.89 28.13
CA SER A 509 5.71 -4.20 27.46
C SER A 509 4.61 -5.09 28.04
N ASP A 510 3.99 -4.68 29.15
CA ASP A 510 2.85 -5.37 29.76
C ASP A 510 1.59 -5.10 28.92
N PRO A 511 0.79 -6.13 28.54
CA PRO A 511 -0.45 -5.94 27.78
C PRO A 511 -1.45 -4.96 28.42
N ARG A 512 -1.42 -4.80 29.76
CA ARG A 512 -2.25 -3.83 30.48
C ARG A 512 -1.91 -2.38 30.14
N SER A 513 -0.71 -2.11 29.62
CA SER A 513 -0.33 -0.78 29.13
C SER A 513 -1.16 -0.30 27.93
N GLU A 514 -1.93 -1.17 27.27
CA GLU A 514 -2.87 -0.77 26.21
C GLU A 514 -4.10 -0.02 26.75
N CYS A 515 -4.39 -0.11 28.05
CA CYS A 515 -5.56 0.48 28.70
C CYS A 515 -5.28 1.94 29.13
N LEU A 516 -5.11 2.85 28.16
CA LEU A 516 -4.67 4.25 28.42
C LEU A 516 -5.78 5.31 28.48
N ALA A 517 -7.03 4.92 28.21
CA ALA A 517 -8.16 5.83 28.24
C ALA A 517 -9.38 5.13 28.84
N ASP A 518 -10.20 5.89 29.56
CA ASP A 518 -11.52 5.44 29.99
C ASP A 518 -12.28 4.88 28.79
N ASN A 519 -12.91 3.72 28.97
CA ASN A 519 -13.69 3.00 27.95
C ASN A 519 -12.89 2.14 26.94
N ARG A 520 -11.55 2.05 27.05
CA ARG A 520 -10.77 1.10 26.22
C ARG A 520 -10.77 -0.33 26.77
N CYS A 521 -10.76 -0.50 28.09
CA CYS A 521 -10.72 -1.80 28.76
C CYS A 521 -11.77 -1.87 29.86
N VAL A 522 -12.52 -2.98 29.90
CA VAL A 522 -13.45 -3.30 30.98
C VAL A 522 -12.85 -4.40 31.82
N VAL A 523 -12.79 -4.21 33.13
CA VAL A 523 -12.15 -5.14 34.05
C VAL A 523 -13.16 -5.71 35.03
N ARG A 524 -13.16 -7.03 35.20
CA ARG A 524 -14.03 -7.73 36.14
C ARG A 524 -13.21 -8.65 37.06
N PRO A 525 -13.07 -8.30 38.36
CA PRO A 525 -12.49 -9.20 39.34
C PRO A 525 -13.49 -10.33 39.67
N MET A 526 -13.05 -11.58 39.64
CA MET A 526 -13.82 -12.75 40.07
C MET A 526 -12.90 -13.92 40.40
N ASP A 527 -13.27 -14.71 41.40
CA ASP A 527 -12.70 -16.04 41.63
C ASP A 527 -13.26 -16.99 40.56
N LEU A 528 -12.44 -17.32 39.57
CA LEU A 528 -12.83 -18.09 38.39
C LEU A 528 -12.64 -19.59 38.58
N ASN A 529 -11.67 -20.00 39.41
CA ASN A 529 -11.30 -21.40 39.62
C ASN A 529 -11.82 -21.98 40.96
N GLY A 530 -12.40 -21.15 41.83
CA GLY A 530 -12.97 -21.52 43.12
C GLY A 530 -11.93 -21.75 44.22
N ASP A 531 -10.70 -21.25 44.08
CA ASP A 531 -9.63 -21.44 45.06
C ASP A 531 -9.61 -20.39 46.19
N GLY A 532 -10.55 -19.43 46.15
CA GLY A 532 -10.67 -18.33 47.11
C GLY A 532 -9.77 -17.14 46.81
N ARG A 533 -8.95 -17.17 45.76
CA ARG A 533 -8.19 -16.03 45.23
C ARG A 533 -8.98 -15.38 44.09
N VAL A 534 -8.82 -14.08 43.94
CA VAL A 534 -9.55 -13.30 42.93
C VAL A 534 -8.66 -13.13 41.70
N GLU A 535 -9.07 -13.70 40.57
CA GLU A 535 -8.52 -13.39 39.26
C GLU A 535 -9.13 -12.11 38.68
N VAL A 536 -8.50 -11.59 37.64
CA VAL A 536 -8.95 -10.39 36.95
C VAL A 536 -9.13 -10.66 35.46
N LEU A 537 -10.36 -10.49 34.98
CA LEU A 537 -10.66 -10.49 33.55
C LEU A 537 -10.48 -9.09 32.97
N VAL A 538 -9.62 -8.93 31.97
CA VAL A 538 -9.43 -7.67 31.23
C VAL A 538 -10.00 -7.82 29.83
N ALA A 539 -11.13 -7.16 29.56
CA ALA A 539 -11.81 -7.21 28.27
C ALA A 539 -11.41 -6.06 27.36
N PHE A 540 -10.97 -6.42 26.15
CA PHE A 540 -10.83 -5.56 24.98
C PHE A 540 -12.02 -5.78 24.04
N ALA A 541 -12.09 -5.02 22.94
CA ALA A 541 -13.18 -5.18 21.98
C ALA A 541 -13.25 -6.58 21.35
N TYR A 542 -12.13 -7.29 21.24
CA TYR A 542 -12.00 -8.55 20.48
C TYR A 542 -11.37 -9.71 21.26
N ARG A 543 -10.91 -9.49 22.49
CA ARG A 543 -10.35 -10.54 23.37
C ARG A 543 -10.64 -10.23 24.85
N ILE A 544 -10.65 -11.26 25.70
CA ILE A 544 -10.68 -11.16 27.16
C ILE A 544 -9.44 -11.87 27.69
N ASP A 545 -8.60 -11.14 28.41
CA ASP A 545 -7.36 -11.65 28.99
C ASP A 545 -7.59 -12.04 30.45
N LEU A 546 -7.09 -13.21 30.87
CA LEU A 546 -7.11 -13.70 32.25
C LEU A 546 -5.80 -13.37 32.96
N TRP A 547 -5.92 -12.73 34.12
CA TRP A 547 -4.80 -12.44 34.98
C TRP A 547 -4.95 -13.11 36.33
N ALA A 548 -3.91 -13.80 36.76
CA ALA A 548 -3.82 -14.47 38.05
C ALA A 548 -2.46 -14.16 38.70
N ARG A 549 -2.37 -14.40 40.00
CA ARG A 549 -1.08 -14.35 40.70
C ARG A 549 -0.34 -15.68 40.50
N ASP A 550 0.93 -15.60 40.11
CA ASP A 550 1.80 -16.76 40.02
C ASP A 550 2.28 -17.24 41.40
N ALA A 551 3.19 -18.22 41.41
CA ALA A 551 3.74 -18.79 42.63
C ALA A 551 4.54 -17.78 43.48
N ASP A 552 5.11 -16.75 42.85
CA ASP A 552 5.86 -15.68 43.49
C ASP A 552 4.96 -14.52 43.95
N GLY A 553 3.65 -14.61 43.65
CA GLY A 553 2.64 -13.63 44.01
C GLY A 553 2.51 -12.47 43.04
N GLU A 554 3.22 -12.52 41.90
CA GLU A 554 3.21 -11.50 40.85
C GLU A 554 2.06 -11.72 39.86
N TRP A 555 1.57 -10.63 39.28
CA TRP A 555 0.50 -10.69 38.29
C TRP A 555 1.04 -11.18 36.95
N SER A 556 0.53 -12.32 36.49
CA SER A 556 0.85 -12.88 35.18
C SER A 556 -0.41 -13.06 34.34
N ASN A 557 -0.26 -12.86 33.03
CA ASN A 557 -1.29 -13.24 32.07
C ASN A 557 -1.24 -14.77 31.91
N VAL A 558 -2.30 -15.44 32.35
CA VAL A 558 -2.36 -16.92 32.36
C VAL A 558 -3.20 -17.47 31.22
N GLY A 559 -3.84 -16.61 30.43
CA GLY A 559 -4.59 -17.01 29.25
C GLY A 559 -5.40 -15.88 28.64
N ALA A 560 -6.03 -16.18 27.51
CA ALA A 560 -6.96 -15.27 26.85
C ALA A 560 -8.06 -16.06 26.14
N TRP A 561 -9.24 -15.45 26.05
CA TRP A 561 -10.35 -15.91 25.22
C TRP A 561 -10.59 -14.91 24.10
N SER A 562 -10.57 -15.40 22.87
CA SER A 562 -11.16 -14.70 21.72
C SER A 562 -12.31 -15.56 21.18
N PRO A 563 -13.51 -15.01 20.94
CA PRO A 563 -14.57 -15.76 20.28
C PRO A 563 -14.09 -16.21 18.89
N PRO A 564 -14.43 -17.44 18.45
CA PRO A 564 -14.20 -17.82 17.07
C PRO A 564 -14.97 -16.88 16.14
N HIS A 565 -14.35 -16.52 15.02
CA HIS A 565 -14.98 -15.69 14.00
C HIS A 565 -16.00 -16.54 13.24
N CYS A 566 -17.22 -16.66 13.77
CA CYS A 566 -18.30 -17.39 13.11
C CYS A 566 -19.06 -16.46 12.15
N PRO A 567 -18.89 -16.59 10.83
CA PRO A 567 -19.72 -15.86 9.88
C PRO A 567 -21.16 -16.35 10.02
N THR A 568 -22.06 -15.45 10.42
CA THR A 568 -23.51 -15.70 10.31
C THR A 568 -23.96 -15.24 8.92
N PRO A 569 -24.76 -16.02 8.17
CA PRO A 569 -25.38 -15.53 6.95
C PRO A 569 -26.18 -14.26 7.24
N GLY A 570 -25.91 -13.17 6.51
CA GLY A 570 -26.63 -11.90 6.66
C GLY A 570 -26.05 -10.90 7.68
N THR A 571 -24.99 -11.24 8.44
CA THR A 571 -24.29 -10.26 9.28
C THR A 571 -23.05 -9.70 8.56
N PRO A 572 -22.80 -8.37 8.60
CA PRO A 572 -21.59 -7.79 8.04
C PRO A 572 -20.35 -8.43 8.66
N ARG A 573 -19.26 -8.59 7.88
CA ARG A 573 -17.97 -9.21 8.23
C ARG A 573 -17.25 -8.64 9.48
N ARG A 574 -17.88 -7.73 10.23
CA ARG A 574 -17.35 -6.95 11.36
C ARG A 574 -18.11 -7.07 12.68
N SER A 575 -19.22 -7.80 12.77
CA SER A 575 -19.97 -7.88 14.03
C SER A 575 -19.55 -9.07 14.89
N SER A 576 -18.26 -9.18 15.24
CA SER A 576 -17.93 -9.90 16.47
C SER A 576 -18.51 -9.08 17.63
N PRO A 577 -19.26 -9.68 18.56
CA PRO A 577 -19.82 -8.92 19.69
C PRO A 577 -18.68 -8.25 20.46
N ASP A 578 -18.86 -6.97 20.80
CA ASP A 578 -17.90 -6.25 21.64
C ASP A 578 -17.80 -6.95 22.99
N LEU A 579 -16.69 -7.61 23.24
CA LEU A 579 -16.53 -8.42 24.45
C LEU A 579 -16.51 -7.58 25.72
N ARG A 580 -16.21 -6.27 25.61
CA ARG A 580 -16.35 -5.32 26.71
C ARG A 580 -17.80 -5.28 27.19
N GLU A 581 -18.74 -5.24 26.25
CA GLU A 581 -20.17 -5.20 26.56
C GLU A 581 -20.64 -6.52 27.18
N ALA A 582 -20.12 -7.66 26.70
CA ALA A 582 -20.41 -8.96 27.30
C ALA A 582 -19.93 -9.04 28.76
N VAL A 583 -18.78 -8.45 29.09
CA VAL A 583 -18.29 -8.36 30.47
C VAL A 583 -19.11 -7.36 31.30
N ARG A 584 -19.47 -6.20 30.76
CA ARG A 584 -20.36 -5.20 31.44
C ARG A 584 -21.70 -5.79 31.84
N LEU A 585 -22.35 -6.48 30.91
CA LEU A 585 -23.66 -7.10 31.12
C LEU A 585 -23.60 -8.37 31.96
N GLY A 586 -22.40 -8.79 32.39
CA GLY A 586 -22.21 -10.01 33.16
C GLY A 586 -22.54 -11.30 32.39
N ALA A 587 -22.52 -11.25 31.05
CA ALA A 587 -22.81 -12.37 30.18
C ALA A 587 -21.67 -13.39 30.09
N VAL A 588 -20.46 -13.01 30.52
CA VAL A 588 -19.31 -13.92 30.63
C VAL A 588 -19.45 -14.77 31.91
N ARG A 589 -19.48 -16.09 31.74
CA ARG A 589 -19.59 -17.08 32.81
C ARG A 589 -18.59 -18.22 32.59
N PRO A 590 -17.98 -18.75 33.66
CA PRO A 590 -17.20 -19.99 33.57
C PRO A 590 -18.07 -21.12 33.04
N SER A 591 -17.51 -21.93 32.15
CA SER A 591 -18.12 -23.18 31.70
C SER A 591 -17.08 -24.28 31.76
N ALA A 592 -17.43 -25.42 32.37
CA ALA A 592 -16.54 -26.57 32.36
C ALA A 592 -16.25 -27.01 30.91
N PRO A 593 -14.99 -27.31 30.55
CA PRO A 593 -14.71 -27.86 29.24
C PRO A 593 -15.48 -29.17 29.06
N PRO A 594 -16.04 -29.43 27.86
CA PRO A 594 -16.85 -30.64 27.61
C PRO A 594 -16.03 -31.92 27.73
N TRP A 595 -14.71 -31.82 27.56
CA TRP A 595 -13.77 -32.92 27.73
C TRP A 595 -12.89 -32.63 28.95
N PRO A 596 -12.68 -33.62 29.83
CA PRO A 596 -11.73 -33.50 30.93
C PRO A 596 -10.31 -33.22 30.42
N GLU A 597 -9.52 -32.47 31.18
CA GLU A 597 -8.09 -32.34 30.93
C GLU A 597 -7.37 -33.67 31.19
N LEU A 598 -6.35 -33.97 30.38
CA LEU A 598 -5.54 -35.17 30.55
C LEU A 598 -4.34 -34.87 31.45
N SER A 599 -3.95 -35.83 32.28
CA SER A 599 -2.65 -35.82 32.96
C SER A 599 -1.75 -36.88 32.34
N ILE A 600 -0.52 -36.50 32.01
CA ILE A 600 0.51 -37.40 31.48
C ILE A 600 1.64 -37.47 32.51
N GLY A 601 1.79 -38.61 33.17
CA GLY A 601 2.85 -38.82 34.17
C GLY A 601 2.75 -37.92 35.41
N GLY A 602 1.54 -37.50 35.79
CA GLY A 602 1.31 -36.62 36.94
C GLY A 602 1.48 -35.12 36.64
N ALA A 603 1.92 -34.76 35.43
CA ALA A 603 1.85 -33.39 34.93
C ALA A 603 0.52 -33.17 34.19
N PRO A 604 -0.13 -32.01 34.32
CA PRO A 604 -1.26 -31.65 33.46
C PRO A 604 -0.77 -31.55 32.01
N ALA A 605 -1.47 -32.21 31.09
CA ALA A 605 -1.23 -32.04 29.66
C ALA A 605 -1.86 -30.72 29.20
N THR A 606 -1.27 -30.09 28.18
CA THR A 606 -1.83 -28.87 27.58
C THR A 606 -3.25 -29.16 27.07
N GLY A 607 -4.21 -28.33 27.46
CA GLY A 607 -5.64 -28.59 27.25
C GLY A 607 -6.03 -28.84 25.78
N LEU A 608 -7.04 -29.68 25.59
CA LEU A 608 -7.63 -29.94 24.27
C LEU A 608 -8.24 -28.64 23.71
N ALA A 609 -7.63 -28.08 22.67
CA ALA A 609 -8.25 -27.04 21.86
C ALA A 609 -9.36 -27.68 21.01
N VAL A 610 -10.59 -27.72 21.53
CA VAL A 610 -11.75 -28.22 20.77
C VAL A 610 -12.02 -27.24 19.63
N GLU A 611 -12.00 -27.74 18.39
CA GLU A 611 -12.46 -26.97 17.22
C GLU A 611 -13.95 -26.64 17.43
N ARG A 612 -14.23 -25.37 17.77
CA ARG A 612 -15.61 -24.89 17.84
C ARG A 612 -16.10 -24.66 16.42
N VAL A 613 -16.60 -25.73 15.80
CA VAL A 613 -17.31 -25.65 14.52
C VAL A 613 -18.54 -24.77 14.77
N CYS A 614 -18.61 -23.64 14.07
CA CYS A 614 -19.79 -22.79 14.07
C CYS A 614 -20.97 -23.65 13.59
N ALA A 615 -22.09 -23.63 14.32
CA ALA A 615 -23.27 -24.37 13.90
C ALA A 615 -23.68 -23.85 12.51
N ASP A 616 -23.57 -24.71 11.51
CA ASP A 616 -24.17 -24.50 10.20
C ASP A 616 -25.66 -24.83 10.41
N ASP A 617 -26.57 -23.89 10.18
CA ASP A 617 -28.03 -24.07 10.32
C ASP A 617 -28.60 -25.18 9.39
N ARG A 618 -27.75 -25.89 8.65
CA ARG A 618 -28.09 -27.02 7.79
C ARG A 618 -28.35 -28.33 8.52
N ALA A 619 -28.15 -28.39 9.83
CA ALA A 619 -28.30 -29.63 10.62
C ALA A 619 -29.47 -29.61 11.61
N GLN A 620 -30.60 -28.99 11.26
CA GLN A 620 -31.87 -29.29 11.93
C GLN A 620 -32.50 -30.52 11.28
N PRO A 621 -32.62 -31.67 11.98
CA PRO A 621 -33.34 -32.83 11.45
C PRO A 621 -34.82 -32.45 11.22
N PRO A 622 -35.48 -32.98 10.18
CA PRO A 622 -36.86 -32.66 9.89
C PRO A 622 -37.76 -33.03 11.07
N ALA A 623 -38.59 -32.08 11.50
CA ALA A 623 -39.62 -32.31 12.51
C ALA A 623 -40.55 -33.44 12.06
N ASP A 624 -40.78 -34.37 12.99
CA ASP A 624 -41.57 -35.58 12.81
C ASP A 624 -42.91 -35.32 12.09
N ALA A 625 -43.11 -36.07 11.01
CA ALA A 625 -44.41 -36.29 10.40
C ALA A 625 -45.09 -37.48 11.06
N THR A 626 -46.41 -37.35 11.23
CA THR A 626 -47.41 -38.36 11.66
C THR A 626 -47.55 -38.54 13.18
N ALA A 627 -48.74 -38.52 13.78
CA ALA A 627 -50.02 -38.98 13.27
C ALA A 627 -51.21 -38.13 13.76
N ALA A 628 -52.15 -37.89 12.86
CA ALA A 628 -53.56 -37.71 13.18
C ALA A 628 -54.29 -39.05 12.95
N PRO A 629 -55.48 -39.21 13.53
CA PRO A 629 -56.62 -39.67 12.76
C PRO A 629 -57.49 -38.50 12.28
#